data_AF-A0A3M0YHQ9-F1
#
_entry.id   AF-A0A3M0YHQ9-F1
#
_cell.length_a   1.000
_cell.length_b   1.000
_cell.length_c   1.000
_cell.angle_alpha   90.00
_cell.angle_beta   90.00
_cell.angle_gamma   90.00
#
_symmetry.space_group_name_H-M   'P 1'
#
loop_
_entity.id
_entity.type
_entity.pdbx_description
1 polymer ?
#
loop_
_entity_poly.entity_id
_entity_poly.type
_entity_poly.pdbx_seq_one_letter_code
_entity_poly.pdbx_strand_id
1 'polypeptide(L)'
;LALAGSFDWAALPLIYMGGAGITINLVLMVLNLLPLPPLDGGRVLMGVLPGPWAWQLGRIEPYGFLILLALLVTGFLGRILIPPISALQRALFALAGL
;
A
#
# COMPACT_ATOMS: atom_id res chain seq x y z
N LEU A 1 -27.21 24.68 22.30
CA LEU A 1 -27.63 23.40 21.69
C LEU A 1 -27.76 23.45 20.15
N ALA A 2 -27.80 24.61 19.49
CA ALA A 2 -27.95 24.71 18.02
C ALA A 2 -26.65 24.64 17.19
N LEU A 3 -25.47 24.66 17.83
CA LEU A 3 -24.15 24.63 17.17
C LEU A 3 -23.58 23.21 16.99
N ALA A 4 -24.20 22.19 17.58
CA ALA A 4 -23.72 20.81 17.45
C ALA A 4 -23.99 20.25 16.04
N GLY A 5 -25.14 20.57 15.43
CA GLY A 5 -25.48 20.13 14.07
C GLY A 5 -24.93 20.99 12.93
N SER A 6 -24.28 22.12 13.22
CA SER A 6 -23.83 23.08 12.19
C SER A 6 -22.50 22.72 11.55
N PHE A 7 -21.79 21.70 12.05
CA PHE A 7 -20.51 21.26 11.48
C PHE A 7 -20.50 19.77 11.11
N ASP A 8 -21.56 19.00 11.42
CA ASP A 8 -21.65 17.57 11.10
C ASP A 8 -21.51 17.30 9.59
N TRP A 9 -22.06 18.20 8.76
CA TRP A 9 -21.96 18.15 7.30
C TRP A 9 -20.51 18.26 6.80
N ALA A 10 -19.60 18.84 7.57
CA ALA A 10 -18.18 18.93 7.26
C ALA A 10 -17.36 17.88 8.01
N ALA A 11 -17.69 17.62 9.29
CA ALA A 11 -16.96 16.72 10.18
C ALA A 11 -17.04 15.27 9.70
N LEU A 12 -18.23 14.78 9.31
CA LEU A 12 -18.40 13.40 8.83
C LEU A 12 -17.55 13.13 7.58
N PRO A 13 -17.63 13.93 6.50
CA PRO A 13 -16.74 13.76 5.36
C PRO A 13 -15.26 13.83 5.72
N LEU A 14 -14.86 14.76 6.61
CA LEU A 14 -13.45 14.91 7.01
C LEU A 14 -12.89 13.66 7.70
N ILE A 15 -13.68 13.06 8.59
CA ILE A 15 -13.30 11.83 9.28
C ILE A 15 -13.17 10.67 8.28
N TYR A 16 -14.14 10.52 7.36
CA TYR A 16 -14.05 9.50 6.32
C TYR A 16 -12.88 9.72 5.36
N MET A 17 -12.62 10.97 4.96
CA MET A 17 -11.47 11.32 4.12
C MET A 17 -10.15 11.05 4.83
N GLY A 18 -10.05 11.34 6.13
CA GLY A 18 -8.88 11.03 6.94
C GLY A 18 -8.62 9.53 7.01
N GLY A 19 -9.64 8.74 7.34
CA GLY A 19 -9.53 7.28 7.38
C GLY A 19 -9.21 6.65 6.02
N ALA A 20 -9.88 7.11 4.95
CA ALA A 20 -9.61 6.66 3.59
C ALA A 20 -8.20 7.07 3.14
N GLY A 21 -7.77 8.29 3.44
CA GLY A 21 -6.45 8.81 3.12
C GLY A 21 -5.33 8.01 3.76
N ILE A 22 -5.45 7.68 5.05
CA ILE A 22 -4.51 6.78 5.75
C ILE A 22 -4.47 5.42 5.05
N THR A 23 -5.65 4.84 4.79
CA THR A 23 -5.75 3.50 4.18
C THR A 23 -5.12 3.45 2.79
N ILE A 24 -5.39 4.44 1.93
CA ILE A 24 -4.85 4.52 0.57
C ILE A 24 -3.32 4.68 0.62
N ASN A 25 -2.79 5.55 1.48
CA ASN A 25 -1.34 5.73 1.61
C ASN A 25 -0.66 4.45 2.11
N LEU A 26 -1.26 3.74 3.06
CA LEU A 26 -0.73 2.44 3.50
C LEU A 26 -0.73 1.41 2.39
N VAL A 27 -1.80 1.33 1.60
CA VAL A 27 -1.88 0.44 0.44
C VAL A 27 -0.77 0.77 -0.57
N LEU A 28 -0.62 2.06 -0.92
CA LEU A 28 0.43 2.52 -1.85
C LEU A 28 1.83 2.23 -1.32
N MET A 29 2.07 2.46 -0.02
CA MET A 29 3.34 2.17 0.62
C MET A 29 3.68 0.68 0.56
N VAL A 30 2.76 -0.20 0.98
CA VAL A 30 3.00 -1.65 0.97
C VAL A 30 3.13 -2.18 -0.46
N LEU A 31 2.32 -1.69 -1.40
CA LEU A 31 2.49 -1.99 -2.82
C LEU A 31 3.90 -1.61 -3.30
N ASN A 32 4.36 -0.39 -3.01
CA ASN A 32 5.69 0.07 -3.41
C ASN A 32 6.84 -0.63 -2.67
N LEU A 33 6.58 -1.39 -1.60
CA LEU A 33 7.59 -2.23 -0.96
C LEU A 33 7.68 -3.63 -1.56
N LEU A 34 6.75 -4.02 -2.44
CA LEU A 34 6.77 -5.32 -3.08
C LEU A 34 7.98 -5.40 -4.04
N PRO A 35 8.81 -6.46 -3.97
CA PRO A 35 9.98 -6.64 -4.83
C PRO A 35 9.60 -7.13 -6.23
N LEU A 36 8.78 -6.35 -6.93
CA LEU A 36 8.23 -6.70 -8.23
C LEU A 36 8.34 -5.48 -9.17
N PRO A 37 9.08 -5.57 -10.29
CA PRO A 37 9.06 -4.51 -11.31
C PRO A 37 7.62 -4.36 -11.80
N PRO A 38 6.99 -3.19 -12.04
CA PRO A 38 7.47 -1.79 -12.14
C PRO A 38 7.38 -0.97 -10.84
N LEU A 39 7.16 -1.62 -9.69
CA LEU A 39 7.05 -0.95 -8.38
C LEU A 39 8.43 -0.57 -7.85
N ASP A 40 8.47 0.44 -6.98
CA ASP A 40 9.73 0.99 -6.47
C ASP A 40 10.55 -0.05 -5.69
N GLY A 41 9.90 -0.96 -4.95
CA GLY A 41 10.54 -2.03 -4.19
C GLY A 41 11.32 -3.01 -5.07
N GLY A 42 10.89 -3.24 -6.31
CA GLY A 42 11.65 -4.01 -7.29
C GLY A 42 12.96 -3.33 -7.67
N ARG A 43 12.94 -2.00 -7.84
CA ARG A 43 14.14 -1.18 -8.14
C ARG A 43 15.09 -1.10 -6.96
N VAL A 44 14.54 -0.91 -5.76
CA VAL A 44 15.33 -0.94 -4.51
C VAL A 44 16.01 -2.29 -4.36
N LEU A 45 15.28 -3.40 -4.58
CA LEU A 45 15.86 -4.73 -4.45
C LEU A 45 16.97 -4.98 -5.49
N MET A 46 16.83 -4.52 -6.73
CA MET A 46 17.90 -4.58 -7.74
C MET A 46 19.16 -3.79 -7.33
N GLY A 47 19.00 -2.65 -6.64
CA GLY A 47 20.12 -1.87 -6.14
C GLY A 47 20.81 -2.46 -4.91
N VAL A 48 20.08 -3.25 -4.11
CA VAL A 48 20.60 -3.91 -2.89
C VAL A 48 21.23 -5.27 -3.19
N LEU A 49 20.75 -5.98 -4.22
CA LEU A 49 21.23 -7.31 -4.56
C LEU A 49 22.59 -7.31 -5.28
N PRO A 50 23.46 -8.31 -5.03
CA PRO A 50 24.72 -8.46 -5.77
C PRO A 50 24.46 -8.78 -7.25
N GLY A 51 25.37 -8.35 -8.14
CA GLY A 51 25.20 -8.33 -9.59
C GLY A 51 24.49 -9.53 -10.25
N PRO A 52 24.82 -10.79 -9.93
CA PRO A 52 24.14 -11.94 -10.54
C PRO A 52 22.64 -12.00 -10.24
N TRP A 53 22.24 -11.62 -9.03
CA TRP A 53 20.85 -11.64 -8.57
C TRP A 53 20.08 -10.44 -9.09
N ALA A 54 20.71 -9.26 -9.14
CA ALA A 54 20.15 -8.08 -9.77
C ALA A 54 19.87 -8.32 -11.26
N TRP A 55 20.77 -9.00 -11.97
CA TRP A 55 20.56 -9.36 -13.38
C TRP A 55 19.39 -10.32 -13.57
N GLN A 56 19.25 -11.33 -12.71
CA GLN A 56 18.11 -12.25 -12.74
C GLN A 56 16.78 -11.51 -12.50
N LEU A 57 16.74 -10.59 -11.55
CA LEU A 57 15.55 -9.78 -11.27
C LEU A 57 15.21 -8.83 -12.42
N GLY A 58 16.22 -8.24 -13.08
CA GLY A 58 16.05 -7.39 -14.26
C GLY A 58 15.42 -8.13 -15.45
N ARG A 59 15.60 -9.45 -15.57
CA ARG A 59 14.93 -10.25 -16.63
C ARG A 59 13.42 -10.32 -16.47
N ILE A 60 12.91 -10.06 -15.26
CA ILE A 60 11.47 -10.10 -14.94
C ILE A 60 10.82 -8.73 -15.24
N GLU A 61 11.62 -7.67 -15.44
CA GLU A 61 11.15 -6.30 -15.66
C GLU A 61 10.10 -6.15 -16.78
N PRO A 62 10.27 -6.75 -17.97
CA PRO A 62 9.29 -6.62 -19.06
C PRO A 62 7.93 -7.28 -18.74
N TYR A 63 7.92 -8.30 -17.89
CA TYR A 63 6.72 -9.05 -17.51
C TYR A 63 6.09 -8.51 -16.21
N GLY A 64 6.76 -7.57 -15.55
CA GLY A 64 6.37 -7.05 -14.25
C GLY A 64 4.91 -6.61 -14.17
N PHE A 65 4.49 -5.78 -15.13
CA PHE A 65 3.10 -5.30 -15.21
C PHE A 65 2.09 -6.44 -15.41
N LEU A 66 2.40 -7.41 -16.27
CA LEU A 66 1.54 -8.59 -16.51
C LEU A 66 1.39 -9.45 -15.26
N ILE A 67 2.47 -9.67 -14.51
CA ILE A 67 2.45 -10.42 -13.26
C ILE A 67 1.57 -9.68 -12.24
N LEU A 68 1.74 -8.36 -12.11
CA LEU A 68 0.94 -7.52 -11.21
C LEU A 68 -0.55 -7.60 -11.55
N LEU A 69 -0.90 -7.52 -12.83
CA LEU A 69 -2.27 -7.65 -13.31
C LEU A 69 -2.86 -9.04 -13.02
N ALA A 70 -2.09 -10.10 -13.25
CA ALA A 70 -2.52 -11.46 -12.93
C ALA A 70 -2.75 -11.64 -11.42
N LEU A 71 -1.85 -11.11 -10.58
CA LEU A 71 -2.00 -11.14 -9.13
C LEU A 71 -3.23 -10.34 -8.65
N LEU A 72 -3.55 -9.23 -9.32
CA LEU A 72 -4.73 -8.41 -9.05
C LEU A 72 -6.01 -9.17 -9.41
N VAL A 73 -6.10 -9.69 -10.64
CA VAL A 73 -7.31 -10.39 -11.15
C VAL A 73 -7.58 -11.68 -10.37
N THR A 74 -6.53 -12.41 -9.98
CA THR A 74 -6.69 -13.60 -9.13
C THR A 74 -7.02 -13.29 -7.67
N GLY A 75 -6.93 -12.02 -7.26
CA GLY A 75 -7.10 -11.61 -5.86
C GLY A 75 -5.96 -12.04 -4.94
N PHE A 76 -4.91 -12.69 -5.47
CA PHE A 76 -3.76 -13.13 -4.67
C PHE A 76 -2.96 -11.94 -4.14
N LEU A 77 -2.91 -10.85 -4.90
CA LEU A 77 -2.28 -9.60 -4.47
C LEU A 77 -2.86 -9.11 -3.15
N GLY A 78 -4.18 -9.11 -3.00
CA GLY A 78 -4.85 -8.71 -1.75
C GLY A 78 -4.44 -9.58 -0.57
N ARG A 79 -4.26 -10.90 -0.76
CA ARG A 79 -3.82 -11.81 0.31
C ARG A 79 -2.41 -11.50 0.81
N ILE A 80 -1.54 -11.00 -0.06
CA ILE A 80 -0.17 -10.57 0.31
C ILE A 80 -0.21 -9.20 0.99
N LEU A 81 -1.01 -8.26 0.47
CA LEU A 81 -1.02 -6.87 0.94
C LEU A 81 -1.78 -6.67 2.25
N ILE A 82 -2.91 -7.36 2.44
CA ILE A 82 -3.80 -7.12 3.60
C ILE A 82 -3.09 -7.34 4.94
N PRO A 83 -2.31 -8.41 5.18
CA PRO A 83 -1.66 -8.61 6.48
C PRO A 83 -0.75 -7.44 6.90
N PRO A 84 0.25 -6.99 6.11
CA PRO A 84 1.09 -5.87 6.51
C PRO A 84 0.31 -4.56 6.61
N ILE A 85 -0.65 -4.29 5.72
CA ILE A 85 -1.51 -3.10 5.82
C ILE A 85 -2.27 -3.09 7.15
N SER A 86 -2.90 -4.22 7.51
CA SER A 86 -3.67 -4.33 8.74
C SER A 86 -2.80 -4.20 9.99
N ALA A 87 -1.57 -4.72 9.96
CA ALA A 87 -0.61 -4.56 11.05
C ALA A 87 -0.18 -3.10 11.24
N LEU A 88 0.15 -2.41 10.14
CA LEU A 88 0.52 -1.00 10.15
C LEU A 88 -0.64 -0.10 10.58
N GLN A 89 -1.85 -0.38 10.09
CA GLN A 89 -3.05 0.35 10.48
C GLN A 89 -3.34 0.20 11.98
N ARG A 90 -3.25 -1.02 12.53
CA ARG A 90 -3.38 -1.26 13.97
C ARG A 90 -2.31 -0.51 14.77
N ALA A 91 -1.07 -0.51 14.31
CA ALA A 91 0.02 0.24 14.95
C ALA A 91 -0.24 1.74 14.94
N LEU A 92 -0.69 2.30 13.81
CA LEU A 92 -1.03 3.72 13.69
C LEU A 92 -2.19 4.12 14.60
N PHE A 93 -3.26 3.31 14.67
CA PHE A 93 -4.38 3.60 15.56
C PHE A 93 -3.98 3.50 17.03
N ALA A 94 -3.22 2.47 17.40
CA ALA A 94 -2.67 2.34 18.74
C ALA A 94 -1.81 3.55 19.15
N LEU A 95 -1.00 4.08 18.23
CA LEU A 95 -0.20 5.30 18.45
C LEU A 95 -1.06 6.57 18.51
N ALA A 96 -2.13 6.64 17.73
CA ALA A 96 -3.09 7.74 17.75
C ALA A 96 -4.02 7.72 18.97
N GLY A 97 -3.99 6.66 19.78
CA GLY A 97 -4.84 6.49 20.96
C GLY A 97 -6.27 6.05 20.64
N LEU A 98 -6.47 5.44 19.47
CA LEU A 98 -7.72 4.80 19.02
C LEU A 98 -7.60 3.27 19.09
#